data_AF-A0A1W1CDG8-F1
#
_entry.id   AF-A0A1W1CDG8-F1
#
_cell.length_a   1.000
_cell.length_b   1.000
_cell.length_c   1.000
_cell.angle_alpha   90.00
_cell.angle_beta   90.00
_cell.angle_gamma   90.00
#
_symmetry.space_group_name_H-M   'P 1'
#
loop_
_entity.id
_entity.type
_entity.pdbx_description
1 polymer ?
#
loop_
_entity_poly.entity_id
_entity_poly.type
_entity_poly.pdbx_seq_one_letter_code
_entity_poly.pdbx_strand_id
1 'polypeptide(L)'
;MKKIILTIAALLMLGSHSYAKASTNGHQEEIKIHQGKKMPTRFQAVAPHKAEILQTGKSKMFCPHCGMTLPMFYKTNYTVKVQGKIKQYCSLHCLAEAMAQGEKVTNIQVVDTTTLKFIDAQKASYVVGSSKAATMSKVSKYAFADKADAQAFAKKFGGKVMPFKDTLALVQHSLAKESAMIRKKQKMMAKKGEMMFQKMCQPVERTFHSVAEAKTYLNTQKPCGELKGKKLQAIGLYLKFRNQ
;
A
#
# COMPACT_ATOMS: atom_id res chain seq x y z
N MET A 1 -54.78 -21.36 -17.29
CA MET A 1 -55.44 -22.09 -18.40
C MET A 1 -56.15 -21.10 -19.30
N LYS A 2 -55.57 -20.80 -20.48
CA LYS A 2 -56.26 -20.67 -21.78
C LYS A 2 -55.22 -20.24 -22.82
N LYS A 3 -54.90 -21.18 -23.71
CA LYS A 3 -54.12 -21.00 -24.94
C LYS A 3 -55.06 -20.41 -25.99
N ILE A 4 -54.56 -19.50 -26.83
CA ILE A 4 -55.04 -19.35 -28.22
C ILE A 4 -53.79 -19.20 -29.10
N ILE A 5 -53.80 -19.94 -30.20
CA ILE A 5 -52.75 -20.23 -31.19
C ILE A 5 -53.17 -19.57 -32.53
N LEU A 6 -52.21 -19.48 -33.46
CA LEU A 6 -52.27 -19.32 -34.93
C LEU A 6 -51.91 -17.91 -35.45
N THR A 7 -50.70 -17.65 -35.97
CA THR A 7 -50.04 -18.05 -37.25
C THR A 7 -50.66 -17.46 -38.51
N ILE A 8 -49.93 -16.58 -39.22
CA ILE A 8 -49.80 -16.54 -40.71
C ILE A 8 -48.41 -15.95 -41.06
N ALA A 9 -47.79 -16.53 -42.09
CA ALA A 9 -46.43 -16.30 -42.56
C ALA A 9 -46.36 -15.40 -43.82
N ALA A 10 -45.13 -14.90 -44.05
CA ALA A 10 -44.47 -14.61 -45.33
C ALA A 10 -44.99 -13.48 -46.25
N LEU A 11 -44.08 -12.55 -46.61
CA LEU A 11 -43.59 -12.44 -47.99
C LEU A 11 -42.31 -11.58 -48.09
N LEU A 12 -41.33 -12.12 -48.83
CA LEU A 12 -40.14 -11.47 -49.36
C LEU A 12 -40.51 -10.52 -50.52
N MET A 13 -39.71 -9.47 -50.76
CA MET A 13 -38.86 -9.32 -51.97
C MET A 13 -38.38 -7.87 -52.20
N LEU A 14 -37.06 -7.76 -52.37
CA LEU A 14 -36.29 -7.00 -53.38
C LEU A 14 -36.30 -5.46 -53.42
N GLY A 15 -35.08 -4.89 -53.48
CA GLY A 15 -34.88 -3.54 -54.02
C GLY A 15 -33.58 -2.86 -53.57
N SER A 16 -32.45 -3.27 -54.16
CA SER A 16 -31.13 -2.62 -54.09
C SER A 16 -31.14 -1.12 -54.40
N HIS A 17 -30.32 -0.31 -53.73
CA HIS A 17 -29.53 0.79 -54.34
C HIS A 17 -28.36 1.14 -53.41
N SER A 18 -27.14 0.92 -53.91
CA SER A 18 -25.88 1.36 -53.33
C SER A 18 -25.69 2.87 -53.55
N TYR A 19 -25.31 3.62 -52.51
CA TYR A 19 -24.47 4.82 -52.67
C TYR A 19 -23.49 4.90 -51.50
N ALA A 20 -22.21 5.02 -51.86
CA ALA A 20 -21.09 5.23 -50.95
C ALA A 20 -20.64 6.71 -50.95
N LYS A 21 -19.81 7.04 -49.95
CA LYS A 21 -19.05 8.29 -49.66
C LYS A 21 -19.80 9.34 -48.82
N ALA A 22 -19.15 10.11 -47.93
CA ALA A 22 -17.82 10.06 -47.31
C ALA A 22 -17.83 11.05 -46.11
N SER A 23 -16.97 10.75 -45.14
CA SER A 23 -16.35 11.59 -44.09
C SER A 23 -16.74 13.07 -43.94
N THR A 24 -17.07 13.47 -42.69
CA THR A 24 -16.53 14.70 -42.09
C THR A 24 -16.07 14.45 -40.66
N ASN A 25 -14.85 14.94 -40.40
CA ASN A 25 -14.06 14.83 -39.18
C ASN A 25 -14.72 15.46 -37.94
N GLY A 26 -14.59 14.77 -36.81
CA GLY A 26 -14.81 15.32 -35.47
C GLY A 26 -13.90 14.62 -34.48
N HIS A 27 -12.71 15.17 -34.25
CA HIS A 27 -11.81 14.74 -33.18
C HIS A 27 -12.44 15.08 -31.82
N GLN A 28 -12.96 14.07 -31.13
CA GLN A 28 -12.95 14.03 -29.68
C GLN A 28 -11.91 12.99 -29.27
N GLU A 29 -10.76 13.48 -28.86
CA GLU A 29 -9.71 12.68 -28.26
C GLU A 29 -10.22 12.17 -26.90
N GLU A 30 -10.78 10.96 -26.90
CA GLU A 30 -11.01 10.22 -25.67
C GLU A 30 -9.67 10.02 -24.97
N ILE A 31 -9.48 10.70 -23.84
CA ILE A 31 -8.40 10.46 -22.90
C ILE A 31 -8.52 9.00 -22.45
N LYS A 32 -7.77 8.12 -23.11
CA LYS A 32 -7.62 6.72 -22.71
C LYS A 32 -6.93 6.70 -21.35
N ILE A 33 -7.73 6.62 -20.30
CA ILE A 33 -7.28 6.30 -18.95
C ILE A 33 -6.54 4.96 -19.04
N HIS A 34 -5.20 5.02 -18.99
CA HIS A 34 -4.37 3.84 -18.95
C HIS A 34 -4.77 3.01 -17.72
N GLN A 35 -5.43 1.88 -17.99
CA GLN A 35 -5.73 0.86 -16.98
C GLN A 35 -4.39 0.36 -16.41
N GLY A 36 -4.05 0.91 -15.25
CA GLY A 36 -2.79 0.65 -14.56
C GLY A 36 -2.67 -0.84 -14.19
N LYS A 37 -1.65 -1.48 -14.77
CA LYS A 37 -1.08 -2.80 -14.42
C LYS A 37 -1.57 -3.36 -13.08
N LYS A 38 -2.29 -4.50 -13.10
CA LYS A 38 -2.65 -5.30 -11.90
C LYS A 38 -1.45 -5.38 -10.96
N MET A 39 -1.60 -4.85 -9.74
CA MET A 39 -0.56 -4.99 -8.71
C MET A 39 -0.44 -6.46 -8.27
N PRO A 40 0.75 -6.91 -7.82
CA PRO A 40 0.96 -8.29 -7.40
C PRO A 40 0.01 -8.71 -6.27
N THR A 41 -0.33 -9.99 -6.24
CA THR A 41 -1.15 -10.76 -5.29
C THR A 41 -0.56 -10.81 -3.86
N ARG A 42 -0.22 -9.64 -3.29
CA ARG A 42 0.19 -9.52 -1.89
C ARG A 42 -1.04 -9.34 -1.03
N PHE A 43 -1.25 -10.21 -0.04
CA PHE A 43 -2.39 -10.12 0.87
C PHE A 43 -2.52 -8.73 1.53
N GLN A 44 -1.40 -8.11 1.89
CA GLN A 44 -1.35 -6.81 2.58
C GLN A 44 -1.73 -5.63 1.68
N ALA A 45 -1.59 -5.78 0.37
CA ALA A 45 -1.73 -4.67 -0.57
C ALA A 45 -3.19 -4.44 -0.96
N VAL A 46 -3.52 -3.18 -1.24
CA VAL A 46 -4.78 -2.77 -1.86
C VAL A 46 -4.47 -1.80 -3.00
N ALA A 47 -5.34 -1.74 -4.01
CA ALA A 47 -5.23 -0.74 -5.07
C ALA A 47 -5.15 0.68 -4.46
N PRO A 48 -4.36 1.62 -5.01
CA PRO A 48 -4.19 2.95 -4.41
C PRO A 48 -5.50 3.69 -4.15
N HIS A 49 -6.49 3.58 -5.04
CA HIS A 49 -7.81 4.21 -4.88
C HIS A 49 -8.67 3.60 -3.76
N LYS A 50 -8.31 2.40 -3.25
CA LYS A 50 -8.95 1.76 -2.09
C LYS A 50 -8.24 2.04 -0.78
N ALA A 51 -7.06 2.67 -0.83
CA ALA A 51 -6.30 2.99 0.37
C ALA A 51 -6.72 4.36 0.88
N GLU A 52 -7.19 4.42 2.12
CA GLU A 52 -7.39 5.67 2.84
C GLU A 52 -6.04 6.17 3.36
N ILE A 53 -5.62 7.36 2.89
CA ILE A 53 -4.36 7.99 3.27
C ILE A 53 -4.69 9.22 4.11
N LEU A 54 -4.68 9.05 5.43
CA LEU A 54 -5.02 10.08 6.40
C LEU A 54 -3.85 11.01 6.73
N GLN A 55 -2.62 10.57 6.46
CA GLN A 55 -1.45 11.42 6.51
C GLN A 55 -1.53 12.50 5.42
N THR A 56 -1.06 13.71 5.71
CA THR A 56 -1.04 14.84 4.76
C THR A 56 0.38 15.17 4.30
N GLY A 57 0.51 16.12 3.37
CA GLY A 57 1.79 16.58 2.82
C GLY A 57 2.28 15.80 1.60
N LYS A 58 3.38 16.28 0.99
CA LYS A 58 3.91 15.76 -0.29
C LYS A 58 4.33 14.28 -0.19
N SER A 59 4.78 13.85 0.98
CA SER A 59 5.22 12.47 1.24
C SER A 59 4.11 11.56 1.81
N LYS A 60 2.83 11.97 1.74
CA LYS A 60 1.72 11.26 2.38
C LYS A 60 1.56 9.79 1.99
N MET A 61 2.04 9.40 0.81
CA MET A 61 1.92 8.02 0.31
C MET A 61 2.94 7.05 0.93
N PHE A 62 3.86 7.54 1.75
CA PHE A 62 4.95 6.75 2.33
C PHE A 62 4.89 6.76 3.86
N CYS A 63 5.20 5.61 4.46
CA CYS A 63 5.43 5.48 5.88
C CYS A 63 6.55 6.45 6.31
N PRO A 64 6.33 7.35 7.27
CA PRO A 64 7.32 8.35 7.66
C PRO A 64 8.55 7.71 8.31
N HIS A 65 8.42 6.50 8.86
CA HIS A 65 9.51 5.77 9.51
C HIS A 65 10.46 5.08 8.53
N CYS A 66 9.93 4.20 7.67
CA CYS A 66 10.75 3.33 6.82
C CYS A 66 10.65 3.66 5.31
N GLY A 67 9.83 4.64 4.95
CA GLY A 67 9.59 5.05 3.57
C GLY A 67 8.76 4.08 2.74
N MET A 68 8.29 2.95 3.28
CA MET A 68 7.48 1.98 2.50
C MET A 68 6.17 2.59 2.01
N THR A 69 5.74 2.21 0.80
CA THR A 69 4.51 2.71 0.17
C THR A 69 3.27 2.18 0.88
N LEU A 70 2.45 3.06 1.46
CA LEU A 70 1.35 2.69 2.35
C LEU A 70 0.30 1.76 1.71
N PRO A 71 -0.16 1.97 0.45
CA PRO A 71 -1.08 1.03 -0.21
C PRO A 71 -0.54 -0.40 -0.38
N MET A 72 0.79 -0.58 -0.44
CA MET A 72 1.40 -1.91 -0.59
C MET A 72 1.36 -2.74 0.69
N PHE A 73 1.13 -2.09 1.84
CA PHE A 73 1.12 -2.70 3.17
C PHE A 73 -0.14 -2.27 3.94
N TYR A 74 -1.23 -2.05 3.20
CA TYR A 74 -2.38 -1.33 3.71
C TYR A 74 -3.09 -2.04 4.86
N LYS A 75 -3.26 -3.37 4.78
CA LYS A 75 -3.90 -4.16 5.84
C LYS A 75 -3.07 -4.29 7.13
N THR A 76 -1.89 -3.69 7.16
CA THR A 76 -1.07 -3.57 8.38
C THR A 76 -0.83 -2.12 8.77
N ASN A 77 -1.52 -1.16 8.13
CA ASN A 77 -1.34 0.25 8.44
C ASN A 77 -1.89 0.60 9.83
N TYR A 78 -1.24 1.58 10.44
CA TYR A 78 -1.68 2.26 11.65
C TYR A 78 -1.72 3.75 11.39
N THR A 79 -2.67 4.45 12.00
CA THR A 79 -2.65 5.91 12.10
C THR A 79 -2.59 6.32 13.56
N VAL A 80 -1.88 7.42 13.82
CA VAL A 80 -1.76 8.02 15.15
C VAL A 80 -1.78 9.54 15.02
N LYS A 81 -2.18 10.22 16.09
CA LYS A 81 -1.99 11.66 16.24
C LYS A 81 -0.69 11.93 17.00
N VAL A 82 0.13 12.83 16.47
CA VAL A 82 1.39 13.29 17.04
C VAL A 82 1.42 14.81 16.90
N GLN A 83 1.42 15.53 18.02
CA GLN A 83 1.36 17.00 18.03
C GLN A 83 0.22 17.56 17.14
N GLY A 84 -0.97 16.96 17.25
CA GLY A 84 -2.15 17.34 16.47
C GLY A 84 -2.16 16.88 14.99
N LYS A 85 -1.06 16.33 14.47
CA LYS A 85 -0.95 15.86 13.08
C LYS A 85 -1.11 14.34 12.99
N ILE A 86 -1.78 13.87 11.94
CA ILE A 86 -1.91 12.42 11.69
C ILE A 86 -0.65 11.91 10.99
N LYS A 87 -0.06 10.84 11.53
CA LYS A 87 0.98 10.03 10.88
C LYS A 87 0.44 8.64 10.58
N GLN A 88 0.85 8.08 9.44
CA GLN A 88 0.41 6.75 9.00
C GLN A 88 1.61 5.82 8.82
N TYR A 89 1.67 4.77 9.64
CA TYR A 89 2.74 3.78 9.67
C TYR A 89 2.34 2.52 8.92
N CYS A 90 3.27 1.91 8.17
CA CYS A 90 2.99 0.68 7.42
C CYS A 90 2.79 -0.59 8.26
N SER A 91 3.14 -0.53 9.55
CA SER A 91 3.10 -1.68 10.47
C SER A 91 3.15 -1.25 11.92
N LEU A 92 2.70 -2.15 12.82
CA LEU A 92 2.87 -1.99 14.26
C LEU A 92 4.34 -1.92 14.68
N HIS A 93 5.24 -2.59 13.95
CA HIS A 93 6.69 -2.50 14.20
C HIS A 93 7.20 -1.06 14.00
N CYS A 94 6.84 -0.42 12.87
CA CYS A 94 7.25 0.97 12.64
C CYS A 94 6.66 1.94 13.66
N LEU A 95 5.41 1.73 14.07
CA LEU A 95 4.80 2.52 15.14
C LEU A 95 5.55 2.32 16.47
N ALA A 96 5.82 1.07 16.85
CA ALA A 96 6.54 0.76 18.09
C ALA A 96 7.97 1.32 18.10
N GLU A 97 8.66 1.33 16.96
CA GLU A 97 9.99 1.95 16.85
C GLU A 97 9.92 3.47 17.00
N ALA A 98 8.92 4.12 16.41
CA ALA A 98 8.72 5.56 16.58
C ALA A 98 8.40 5.92 18.05
N MET A 99 7.55 5.13 18.71
CA MET A 99 7.27 5.28 20.15
C MET A 99 8.53 5.10 21.00
N ALA A 100 9.36 4.09 20.69
CA ALA A 100 10.63 3.85 21.39
C ALA A 100 11.65 4.97 21.17
N GLN A 101 11.55 5.71 20.06
CA GLN A 101 12.33 6.91 19.76
C GLN A 101 11.77 8.18 20.42
N GLY A 102 10.77 8.05 21.30
CA GLY A 102 10.22 9.15 22.09
C GLY A 102 8.99 9.82 21.47
N GLU A 103 8.44 9.28 20.38
CA GLU A 103 7.22 9.83 19.81
C GLU A 103 6.01 9.62 20.73
N LYS A 104 5.42 10.72 21.18
CA LYS A 104 4.18 10.71 21.97
C LYS A 104 2.98 10.60 21.03
N VAL A 105 2.41 9.40 20.96
CA VAL A 105 1.28 9.08 20.08
C VAL A 105 -0.03 9.04 20.85
N THR A 106 -1.11 9.49 20.23
CA THR A 106 -2.49 9.33 20.72
C THR A 106 -3.40 8.86 19.58
N ASN A 107 -4.63 8.47 19.89
CA ASN A 107 -5.63 8.03 18.90
C ASN A 107 -5.06 6.97 17.92
N ILE A 108 -4.59 5.84 18.48
CA ILE A 108 -4.03 4.76 17.69
C ILE A 108 -5.16 4.02 16.99
N GLN A 109 -5.18 4.10 15.66
CA GLN A 109 -6.10 3.33 14.82
C GLN A 109 -5.31 2.34 13.96
N VAL A 110 -5.97 1.27 13.54
CA VAL A 110 -5.42 0.22 12.69
C VAL A 110 -6.40 -0.08 11.56
N VAL A 111 -5.90 -0.50 10.40
CA VAL A 111 -6.77 -0.96 9.32
C VAL A 111 -7.35 -2.32 9.68
N ASP A 112 -8.68 -2.41 9.67
CA ASP A 112 -9.42 -3.65 9.74
C ASP A 112 -9.18 -4.49 8.46
N THR A 113 -8.80 -5.75 8.65
CA THR A 113 -8.37 -6.63 7.56
C THR A 113 -9.51 -7.01 6.61
N THR A 114 -10.75 -7.05 7.12
CA THR A 114 -11.96 -7.40 6.36
C THR A 114 -12.47 -6.19 5.56
N THR A 115 -12.76 -5.09 6.24
CA THR A 115 -13.48 -3.92 5.69
C THR A 115 -12.57 -2.85 5.12
N LEU A 116 -11.26 -2.90 5.40
CA LEU A 116 -10.26 -1.90 4.99
C LEU A 116 -10.43 -0.51 5.64
N LYS A 117 -11.31 -0.37 6.64
CA LYS A 117 -11.53 0.87 7.39
C LYS A 117 -10.57 0.98 8.58
N PHE A 118 -10.25 2.20 9.00
CA PHE A 118 -9.55 2.42 10.26
C PHE A 118 -10.48 2.21 11.46
N ILE A 119 -10.02 1.43 12.43
CA ILE A 119 -10.71 1.11 13.68
C ILE A 119 -9.82 1.42 14.88
N ASP A 120 -10.40 1.59 16.07
CA ASP A 120 -9.64 1.75 17.31
C ASP A 120 -8.73 0.53 17.54
N ALA A 121 -7.42 0.76 17.54
CA ALA A 121 -6.44 -0.31 17.64
C ALA A 121 -6.51 -1.05 18.97
N GLN A 122 -6.94 -0.38 20.04
CA GLN A 122 -7.02 -0.97 21.39
C GLN A 122 -8.18 -1.95 21.53
N LYS A 123 -9.25 -1.76 20.73
CA LYS A 123 -10.46 -2.61 20.73
C LYS A 123 -10.39 -3.76 19.73
N ALA A 124 -9.42 -3.73 18.81
CA ALA A 124 -9.29 -4.73 17.76
C ALA A 124 -8.80 -6.11 18.28
N SER A 125 -9.23 -7.17 17.60
CA SER A 125 -8.68 -8.52 17.74
C SER A 125 -7.56 -8.75 16.73
N TYR A 126 -6.40 -9.24 17.17
CA TYR A 126 -5.24 -9.44 16.31
C TYR A 126 -4.99 -10.91 16.06
N VAL A 127 -4.83 -11.31 14.79
CA VAL A 127 -4.26 -12.60 14.43
C VAL A 127 -2.76 -12.46 14.25
N VAL A 128 -2.01 -13.09 15.15
CA VAL A 128 -0.55 -13.04 15.21
C VAL A 128 0.07 -14.36 14.78
N GLY A 129 1.01 -14.31 13.84
CA GLY A 129 1.73 -15.50 13.36
C GLY A 129 0.95 -16.37 12.37
N SER A 130 0.10 -15.78 11.55
CA SER A 130 -0.54 -16.48 10.42
C SER A 130 0.46 -16.78 9.30
N SER A 131 0.05 -17.65 8.38
CA SER A 131 0.75 -17.93 7.12
C SER A 131 0.81 -16.74 6.14
N LYS A 132 0.05 -15.66 6.38
CA LYS A 132 0.14 -14.45 5.55
C LYS A 132 1.40 -13.67 5.89
N ALA A 133 2.02 -13.09 4.86
CA ALA A 133 3.29 -12.38 5.01
C ALA A 133 3.22 -11.30 6.10
N ALA A 134 4.29 -11.15 6.87
CA ALA A 134 4.44 -10.07 7.84
C ALA A 134 4.87 -8.76 7.16
N THR A 135 4.68 -7.63 7.87
CA THR A 135 5.22 -6.32 7.48
C THR A 135 6.22 -5.88 8.54
N MET A 136 7.46 -5.57 8.11
CA MET A 136 8.55 -5.11 8.98
C MET A 136 8.81 -6.00 10.21
N SER A 137 8.53 -7.29 10.09
CA SER A 137 8.72 -8.27 11.17
C SER A 137 8.78 -9.67 10.56
N LYS A 138 9.15 -10.69 11.36
CA LYS A 138 9.02 -12.10 10.93
C LYS A 138 7.61 -12.65 11.18
N VAL A 139 6.94 -12.13 12.21
CA VAL A 139 5.64 -12.63 12.68
C VAL A 139 4.53 -11.68 12.21
N SER A 140 3.57 -12.21 11.43
CA SER A 140 2.47 -11.42 10.88
C SER A 140 1.54 -10.91 11.98
N LYS A 141 0.90 -9.76 11.76
CA LYS A 141 -0.05 -9.15 12.71
C LYS A 141 -1.14 -8.47 11.88
N TYR A 142 -2.36 -9.01 11.94
CA TYR A 142 -3.52 -8.50 11.21
C TYR A 142 -4.64 -8.20 12.19
N ALA A 143 -5.21 -7.00 12.10
CA ALA A 143 -6.25 -6.53 13.00
C ALA A 143 -7.64 -6.78 12.40
N PHE A 144 -8.59 -7.06 13.28
CA PHE A 144 -9.98 -7.28 12.96
C PHE A 144 -10.86 -6.52 13.96
N ALA A 145 -11.89 -5.84 13.45
CA ALA A 145 -12.91 -5.20 14.27
C ALA A 145 -13.71 -6.25 15.05
N ASP A 146 -14.09 -7.33 14.36
CA ASP A 146 -14.85 -8.44 14.91
C ASP A 146 -13.94 -9.61 15.32
N LYS A 147 -14.18 -10.18 16.49
CA LYS A 147 -13.44 -11.34 17.00
C LYS A 147 -13.74 -12.60 16.19
N ALA A 148 -14.96 -12.78 15.69
CA ALA A 148 -15.35 -13.91 14.85
C ALA A 148 -14.58 -13.89 13.52
N ASP A 149 -14.40 -12.71 12.91
CA ASP A 149 -13.56 -12.55 11.72
C ASP A 149 -12.11 -12.94 11.99
N ALA A 150 -11.55 -12.52 13.13
CA ALA A 150 -10.20 -12.91 13.55
C ALA A 150 -10.08 -14.43 13.72
N GLN A 151 -11.07 -15.07 14.35
CA GLN A 151 -11.11 -16.51 14.54
C GLN A 151 -11.23 -17.26 13.21
N ALA A 152 -12.09 -16.80 12.30
CA ALA A 152 -12.22 -17.37 10.96
C ALA A 152 -10.92 -17.25 10.16
N PHE A 153 -10.26 -16.09 10.25
CA PHE A 153 -8.95 -15.87 9.63
C PHE A 153 -7.87 -16.79 10.23
N ALA A 154 -7.81 -16.91 11.56
CA ALA A 154 -6.88 -17.78 12.25
C ALA A 154 -7.12 -19.26 11.93
N LYS A 155 -8.39 -19.70 11.84
CA LYS A 155 -8.74 -21.06 11.39
C LYS A 155 -8.24 -21.34 9.99
N LYS A 156 -8.36 -20.37 9.08
CA LYS A 156 -7.98 -20.52 7.67
C LYS A 156 -6.48 -20.42 7.42
N PHE A 157 -5.78 -19.55 8.15
CA PHE A 157 -4.39 -19.19 7.86
C PHE A 157 -3.42 -19.49 9.00
N GLY A 158 -3.89 -20.03 10.11
CA GLY A 158 -3.13 -20.19 11.34
C GLY A 158 -2.94 -18.87 12.09
N GLY A 159 -2.17 -18.95 13.17
CA GLY A 159 -1.89 -17.84 14.08
C GLY A 159 -2.80 -17.84 15.32
N LYS A 160 -2.46 -16.97 16.27
CA LYS A 160 -3.15 -16.84 17.55
C LYS A 160 -3.94 -15.53 17.57
N VAL A 161 -5.21 -15.59 17.99
CA VAL A 161 -6.02 -14.40 18.26
C VAL A 161 -5.61 -13.81 19.62
N MET A 162 -5.28 -12.53 19.67
CA MET A 162 -4.87 -11.83 20.90
C MET A 162 -5.31 -10.35 20.89
N PRO A 163 -5.44 -9.71 22.06
CA PRO A 163 -5.75 -8.29 22.15
C PRO A 163 -4.55 -7.41 21.77
N PHE A 164 -4.81 -6.11 21.60
CA PHE A 164 -3.78 -5.12 21.26
C PHE A 164 -2.62 -5.08 22.23
N LYS A 165 -2.90 -5.07 23.55
CA LYS A 165 -1.88 -4.96 24.61
C LYS A 165 -0.82 -6.06 24.47
N ASP A 166 -1.26 -7.31 24.32
CA ASP A 166 -0.35 -8.46 24.19
C ASP A 166 0.40 -8.44 22.86
N THR A 167 -0.28 -8.00 21.79
CA THR A 167 0.33 -7.86 20.47
C THR A 167 1.44 -6.82 20.46
N LEU A 168 1.22 -5.67 21.11
CA LEU A 168 2.20 -4.60 21.25
C LEU A 168 3.38 -5.05 22.11
N ALA A 169 3.12 -5.73 23.23
CA ALA A 169 4.18 -6.28 24.09
C ALA A 169 5.08 -7.26 23.32
N LEU A 170 4.51 -8.12 22.48
CA LEU A 170 5.27 -9.04 21.61
C LEU A 170 6.14 -8.27 20.61
N VAL A 171 5.62 -7.19 20.01
CA VAL A 171 6.41 -6.31 19.14
C VAL A 171 7.55 -5.66 19.91
N GLN A 172 7.28 -5.09 21.08
CA GLN A 172 8.28 -4.42 21.91
C GLN A 172 9.41 -5.37 22.33
N HIS A 173 9.08 -6.59 22.74
CA HIS A 173 10.06 -7.62 23.12
C HIS A 173 11.00 -8.00 21.95
N SER A 174 10.48 -8.01 20.73
CA SER A 174 11.26 -8.37 19.52
C SER A 174 11.88 -7.17 18.80
N LEU A 175 11.56 -5.95 19.21
CA LEU A 175 11.82 -4.71 18.48
C LEU A 175 13.31 -4.53 18.18
N ALA A 176 14.18 -4.59 19.19
CA ALA A 176 15.62 -4.36 19.01
C ALA A 176 16.25 -5.30 17.97
N LYS A 177 15.93 -6.60 18.05
CA LYS A 177 16.42 -7.63 17.13
C LYS A 177 15.87 -7.44 15.72
N GLU A 178 14.57 -7.17 15.59
CA GLU A 178 13.94 -6.93 14.29
C GLU A 178 14.47 -5.65 13.63
N SER A 179 14.60 -4.55 14.38
CA SER A 179 15.12 -3.28 13.86
C SER A 179 16.58 -3.40 13.42
N ALA A 180 17.43 -4.14 14.16
CA ALA A 180 18.81 -4.42 13.72
C ALA A 180 18.86 -5.18 12.38
N MET A 181 18.02 -6.21 12.23
CA MET A 181 17.87 -6.97 10.98
C MET A 181 17.36 -6.10 9.83
N ILE A 182 16.39 -5.22 10.10
CA ILE A 182 15.83 -4.27 9.12
C ILE A 182 16.88 -3.27 8.68
N ARG A 183 17.65 -2.68 9.61
CA ARG A 183 18.75 -1.77 9.28
C ARG A 183 19.80 -2.44 8.40
N LYS A 184 20.18 -3.68 8.70
CA LYS A 184 21.09 -4.48 7.84
C LYS A 184 20.51 -4.65 6.44
N LYS A 185 19.23 -5.03 6.31
CA LYS A 185 18.54 -5.17 5.02
C LYS A 185 18.46 -3.84 4.25
N GLN A 186 18.16 -2.75 4.93
CA GLN A 186 18.10 -1.42 4.35
C GLN A 186 19.48 -0.95 3.85
N LYS A 187 20.56 -1.20 4.60
CA LYS A 187 21.94 -0.91 4.16
C LYS A 187 22.29 -1.67 2.89
N MET A 188 21.98 -2.97 2.83
CA MET A 188 22.21 -3.77 1.62
C MET A 188 21.35 -3.30 0.44
N MET A 189 20.11 -2.88 0.70
CA MET A 189 19.24 -2.32 -0.32
C MET A 189 19.73 -0.94 -0.80
N ALA A 190 20.30 -0.11 0.08
CA ALA A 190 20.89 1.18 -0.26
C ALA A 190 22.10 1.00 -1.18
N LYS A 191 22.98 0.01 -0.94
CA LYS A 191 24.07 -0.33 -1.88
C LYS A 191 23.55 -0.70 -3.27
N LYS A 192 22.43 -1.45 -3.34
CA LYS A 192 21.76 -1.70 -4.63
C LYS A 192 21.17 -0.43 -5.24
N GLY A 193 20.64 0.46 -4.39
CA GLY A 193 20.16 1.78 -4.74
C GLY A 193 21.22 2.65 -5.40
N GLU A 194 22.43 2.66 -4.85
CA GLU A 194 23.59 3.38 -5.37
C GLU A 194 23.96 2.92 -6.78
N MET A 195 24.14 1.60 -6.97
CA MET A 195 24.44 1.04 -8.29
C MET A 195 23.35 1.37 -9.32
N MET A 196 22.07 1.32 -8.91
CA MET A 196 20.98 1.74 -9.78
C MET A 196 21.05 3.23 -10.08
N PHE A 197 21.30 4.07 -9.07
CA PHE A 197 21.35 5.52 -9.21
C PHE A 197 22.41 5.94 -10.23
N GLN A 198 23.65 5.46 -10.06
CA GLN A 198 24.78 5.75 -10.96
C GLN A 198 24.50 5.34 -12.41
N LYS A 199 23.72 4.28 -12.63
CA LYS A 199 23.44 3.75 -13.97
C LYS A 199 22.32 4.51 -14.70
N MET A 200 21.34 5.05 -13.98
CA MET A 200 20.08 5.47 -14.61
C MET A 200 19.56 6.85 -14.16
N CYS A 201 20.24 7.53 -13.24
CA CYS A 201 19.80 8.80 -12.70
C CYS A 201 20.73 9.94 -13.08
N GLN A 202 20.14 11.12 -13.31
CA GLN A 202 20.87 12.37 -13.33
C GLN A 202 21.43 12.70 -11.93
N PRO A 203 22.54 13.48 -11.83
CA PRO A 203 23.08 13.95 -10.56
C PRO A 203 22.03 14.64 -9.68
N VAL A 204 22.15 14.46 -8.37
CA VAL A 204 21.24 15.05 -7.37
C VAL A 204 22.08 15.59 -6.24
N GLU A 205 22.22 16.92 -6.15
CA GLU A 205 22.96 17.62 -5.09
C GLU A 205 22.03 18.05 -3.94
N ARG A 206 21.32 17.08 -3.37
CA ARG A 206 20.37 17.30 -2.26
C ARG A 206 20.51 16.25 -1.18
N THR A 207 20.37 16.69 0.07
CA THR A 207 20.23 15.82 1.25
C THR A 207 18.75 15.65 1.60
N PHE A 208 18.40 14.45 2.07
CA PHE A 208 17.03 14.11 2.44
C PHE A 208 16.97 13.68 3.90
N HIS A 209 16.02 14.25 4.66
CA HIS A 209 15.85 13.93 6.08
C HIS A 209 15.15 12.58 6.29
N SER A 210 14.46 12.07 5.26
CA SER A 210 13.79 10.77 5.31
C SER A 210 13.78 10.07 3.96
N VAL A 211 13.60 8.74 4.00
CA VAL A 211 13.40 7.92 2.80
C VAL A 211 12.10 8.35 2.09
N ALA A 212 11.09 8.76 2.84
CA ALA A 212 9.83 9.26 2.29
C ALA A 212 10.04 10.54 1.46
N GLU A 213 10.84 11.49 1.96
CA GLU A 213 11.21 12.70 1.23
C GLU A 213 12.00 12.38 -0.05
N ALA A 214 13.01 11.52 0.05
CA ALA A 214 13.80 11.09 -1.11
C ALA A 214 12.93 10.45 -2.19
N LYS A 215 12.00 9.57 -1.81
CA LYS A 215 11.06 8.93 -2.74
C LYS A 215 10.08 9.90 -3.37
N THR A 216 9.60 10.89 -2.61
CA THR A 216 8.76 11.97 -3.14
C THR A 216 9.51 12.74 -4.22
N TYR A 217 10.75 13.16 -3.94
CA TYR A 217 11.60 13.86 -4.91
C TYR A 217 11.79 13.02 -6.18
N LEU A 218 12.18 11.74 -6.05
CA LEU A 218 12.38 10.82 -7.18
C LEU A 218 11.13 10.71 -8.06
N ASN A 219 9.94 10.68 -7.49
CA ASN A 219 8.68 10.59 -8.24
C ASN A 219 8.29 11.92 -8.90
N THR A 220 8.60 13.06 -8.27
CA THR A 220 8.19 14.38 -8.78
C THR A 220 9.17 14.94 -9.81
N GLN A 221 10.48 14.83 -9.54
CA GLN A 221 11.52 15.40 -10.39
C GLN A 221 12.01 14.40 -11.45
N LYS A 222 11.69 13.11 -11.26
CA LYS A 222 12.03 12.02 -12.18
C LYS A 222 13.49 12.03 -12.67
N PRO A 223 14.51 12.30 -11.84
CA PRO A 223 15.91 12.29 -12.28
C PRO A 223 16.35 10.91 -12.78
N CYS A 224 15.62 9.85 -12.39
CA CYS A 224 15.83 8.46 -12.77
C CYS A 224 14.74 7.93 -13.70
N GLY A 225 13.91 8.81 -14.29
CA GLY A 225 12.66 8.41 -14.94
C GLY A 225 11.62 7.86 -13.97
N GLU A 226 10.67 7.06 -14.49
CA GLU A 226 9.58 6.51 -13.68
C GLU A 226 10.04 5.34 -12.79
N LEU A 227 9.99 5.56 -11.48
CA LEU A 227 10.37 4.57 -10.48
C LEU A 227 9.15 4.06 -9.70
N LYS A 228 9.15 2.75 -9.40
CA LYS A 228 8.15 2.14 -8.52
C LYS A 228 8.71 0.95 -7.75
N GLY A 229 7.98 0.55 -6.71
CA GLY A 229 8.25 -0.65 -5.94
C GLY A 229 9.69 -0.70 -5.40
N LYS A 230 10.39 -1.82 -5.64
CA LYS A 230 11.73 -2.07 -5.11
C LYS A 230 12.78 -1.06 -5.59
N LYS A 231 12.73 -0.63 -6.86
CA LYS A 231 13.70 0.35 -7.42
C LYS A 231 13.58 1.69 -6.69
N LEU A 232 12.36 2.21 -6.58
CA LEU A 232 12.08 3.46 -5.86
C LEU A 232 12.52 3.37 -4.39
N GLN A 233 12.24 2.26 -3.71
CA GLN A 233 12.66 2.06 -2.32
C GLN A 233 14.18 2.04 -2.19
N ALA A 234 14.88 1.33 -3.08
CA ALA A 234 16.33 1.18 -3.01
C ALA A 234 17.07 2.50 -3.24
N ILE A 235 16.71 3.24 -4.29
CA ILE A 235 17.32 4.54 -4.59
C ILE A 235 16.95 5.56 -3.51
N GLY A 236 15.70 5.54 -3.01
CA GLY A 236 15.30 6.40 -1.88
C GLY A 236 16.08 6.12 -0.60
N LEU A 237 16.40 4.85 -0.30
CA LEU A 237 17.27 4.50 0.82
C LEU A 237 18.69 5.02 0.61
N TYR A 238 19.26 4.82 -0.59
CA TYR A 238 20.59 5.34 -0.93
C TYR A 238 20.66 6.86 -0.73
N LEU A 239 19.75 7.62 -1.36
CA LEU A 239 19.74 9.08 -1.27
C LEU A 239 19.58 9.60 0.17
N LYS A 240 18.84 8.87 1.01
CA LYS A 240 18.72 9.22 2.44
C LYS A 240 20.02 8.96 3.21
N PHE A 241 20.70 7.85 2.94
CA PHE A 241 21.82 7.36 3.77
C PHE A 241 23.20 7.74 3.25
N ARG A 242 23.36 8.19 2.01
CA ARG A 242 24.69 8.48 1.42
C ARG A 242 25.49 9.60 2.10
N ASN A 243 24.83 10.43 2.92
CA ASN A 243 25.44 11.57 3.62
C ASN A 243 25.45 11.36 5.16
N GLN A 244 25.41 10.10 5.63
CA GLN A 244 25.41 9.73 7.06
C GLN A 244 26.40 8.60 7.31
#